data_AF-A0A554J2M3-F1
#
_entry.id   AF-A0A554J2M3-F1
#
_cell.length_a   1.000
_cell.length_b   1.000
_cell.length_c   1.000
_cell.angle_alpha   90.00
_cell.angle_beta   90.00
_cell.angle_gamma   90.00
#
_symmetry.space_group_name_H-M   'P 1'
#
loop_
_entity.id
_entity.type
_entity.pdbx_description
1 polymer ?
#
loop_
_entity_poly.entity_id
_entity_poly.type
_entity_poly.pdbx_seq_one_letter_code
_entity_poly.pdbx_strand_id
1 'polypeptide(L)'
;MMERVSRRSVVTSLIVLYWAAFFFVFGYSHWGNFELFDKQWWFDSFGHALFGISASINLLYLYRRRACHGAFNFTGHIFLAVNIIGQVLIVGGVFWEGIEAAWDQIIQPWCCPLAAQAQKGALDTTLDIVITLFASTVTMGVWLAYNRIYAQVFPNRVLEALLEETLERIEYMGATIRQSHLENLKLREIRQRFYNAVRKVRHCLQEKRKK
;
A
#
# COMPACT_ATOMS: atom_id res chain seq x y z
N MET A 1 -14.88 -20.17 -9.56
CA MET A 1 -13.61 -19.76 -8.88
C MET A 1 -12.58 -19.20 -9.87
N MET A 2 -12.31 -19.87 -11.01
CA MET A 2 -11.35 -19.38 -12.04
C MET A 2 -11.69 -18.02 -12.66
N GLU A 3 -12.97 -17.70 -12.90
CA GLU A 3 -13.38 -16.40 -13.46
C GLU A 3 -13.05 -15.20 -12.56
N ARG A 4 -13.14 -15.37 -11.23
CA ARG A 4 -12.77 -14.33 -10.25
C ARG A 4 -11.26 -14.10 -10.21
N VAL A 5 -10.46 -15.15 -10.42
CA VAL A 5 -8.98 -15.05 -10.46
C VAL A 5 -8.52 -14.33 -11.73
N SER A 6 -9.13 -14.65 -12.88
CA SER A 6 -8.88 -13.97 -14.16
C SER A 6 -9.17 -12.47 -14.10
N ARG A 7 -10.36 -12.05 -13.64
CA ARG A 7 -10.71 -10.62 -13.56
C ARG A 7 -9.81 -9.83 -12.60
N ARG A 8 -9.41 -10.44 -11.46
CA ARG A 8 -8.50 -9.81 -10.49
C ARG A 8 -7.09 -9.64 -11.05
N SER A 9 -6.62 -10.59 -11.86
CA SER A 9 -5.33 -10.48 -12.54
C SER A 9 -5.36 -9.36 -13.57
N VAL A 10 -6.41 -9.28 -14.39
CA VAL A 10 -6.59 -8.23 -15.41
C VAL A 10 -6.56 -6.83 -14.78
N VAL A 11 -7.35 -6.57 -13.74
CA VAL A 11 -7.39 -5.23 -13.12
C VAL A 11 -6.03 -4.83 -12.56
N THR A 12 -5.28 -5.76 -11.96
CA THR A 12 -3.94 -5.45 -11.47
C THR A 12 -2.94 -5.24 -12.58
N SER A 13 -3.01 -6.02 -13.66
CA SER A 13 -2.19 -5.77 -14.85
C SER A 13 -2.48 -4.38 -15.43
N LEU A 14 -3.75 -3.95 -15.48
CA LEU A 14 -4.12 -2.61 -15.91
C LEU A 14 -3.58 -1.51 -14.98
N ILE A 15 -3.63 -1.71 -13.65
CA ILE A 15 -3.04 -0.79 -12.68
C ILE A 15 -1.52 -0.68 -12.92
N VAL A 16 -0.82 -1.78 -13.14
CA VAL A 16 0.62 -1.78 -13.41
C VAL A 16 0.93 -1.05 -14.71
N LEU A 17 0.19 -1.32 -15.78
CA LEU A 17 0.36 -0.64 -17.08
C LEU A 17 0.07 0.86 -16.96
N TYR A 18 -0.96 1.25 -16.21
CA TYR A 18 -1.27 2.64 -15.92
C TYR A 18 -0.07 3.33 -15.24
N TRP A 19 0.50 2.73 -14.20
CA TRP A 19 1.64 3.31 -13.50
C TRP A 19 2.89 3.39 -14.37
N ALA A 20 3.16 2.37 -15.19
CA ALA A 20 4.27 2.42 -16.15
C ALA A 20 4.12 3.59 -17.15
N ALA A 21 2.91 3.78 -17.68
CA ALA A 21 2.62 4.92 -18.56
C ALA A 21 2.70 6.26 -17.83
N PHE A 22 2.18 6.34 -16.61
CA PHE A 22 2.24 7.53 -15.77
C PHE A 22 3.71 7.96 -15.53
N PHE A 23 4.56 7.04 -15.10
CA PHE A 23 5.98 7.32 -14.87
C PHE A 23 6.73 7.72 -16.13
N PHE A 24 6.36 7.16 -17.29
CA PHE A 24 6.94 7.56 -18.55
C PHE A 24 6.56 9.00 -18.93
N VAL A 25 5.29 9.38 -18.77
CA VAL A 25 4.77 10.70 -19.16
C VAL A 25 5.20 11.80 -18.19
N PHE A 26 5.06 11.57 -16.88
CA PHE A 26 5.29 12.60 -15.86
C PHE A 26 6.66 12.54 -15.20
N GLY A 27 7.38 11.41 -15.29
CA GLY A 27 8.78 11.32 -14.84
C GLY A 27 9.75 11.43 -16.01
N TYR A 28 9.98 10.31 -16.69
CA TYR A 28 11.09 10.19 -17.63
C TYR A 28 11.09 11.21 -18.78
N SER A 29 9.93 11.51 -19.36
CA SER A 29 9.85 12.42 -20.52
C SER A 29 9.81 13.91 -20.15
N HIS A 30 9.60 14.26 -18.88
CA HIS A 30 9.41 15.64 -18.43
C HIS A 30 10.25 16.04 -17.22
N TRP A 31 11.17 15.21 -16.71
CA TRP A 31 12.13 15.64 -15.68
C TRP A 31 13.09 16.71 -16.20
N GLY A 32 13.01 17.90 -15.59
CA GLY A 32 13.86 19.04 -15.94
C GLY A 32 13.69 20.19 -14.95
N ASN A 33 14.65 21.13 -14.97
CA ASN A 33 14.59 22.35 -14.16
C ASN A 33 13.66 23.38 -14.81
N PHE A 34 12.43 23.48 -14.29
CA PHE A 34 11.44 24.46 -14.74
C PHE A 34 11.39 25.68 -13.83
N GLU A 35 10.94 26.81 -14.37
CA GLU A 35 10.66 27.96 -13.54
C GLU A 35 9.32 27.77 -12.84
N LEU A 36 9.26 28.07 -11.54
CA LEU A 36 8.01 28.03 -10.78
C LEU A 36 6.92 28.80 -11.53
N PHE A 37 5.76 28.17 -11.69
CA PHE A 37 4.57 28.68 -12.39
C PHE A 37 4.68 28.83 -13.91
N ASP A 38 5.76 28.35 -14.54
CA ASP A 38 5.79 28.21 -15.99
C ASP A 38 4.88 27.07 -16.48
N LYS A 39 4.74 26.91 -17.80
CA LYS A 39 3.83 25.91 -18.38
C LYS A 39 4.24 24.47 -18.01
N GLN A 40 5.53 24.23 -17.83
CA GLN A 40 6.10 22.92 -17.56
C GLN A 40 5.92 22.58 -16.09
N TRP A 41 6.13 23.53 -15.19
CA TRP A 41 5.79 23.44 -13.77
C TRP A 41 4.30 23.10 -13.57
N TRP A 42 3.39 23.79 -14.27
CA TRP A 42 1.96 23.47 -14.19
C TRP A 42 1.61 22.07 -14.70
N PHE A 43 2.33 21.58 -15.71
CA PHE A 43 2.15 20.22 -16.22
C PHE A 43 2.63 19.17 -15.21
N ASP A 44 3.75 19.45 -14.55
CA ASP A 44 4.31 18.61 -13.50
C ASP A 44 3.41 18.58 -12.25
N SER A 45 3.00 19.75 -11.75
CA SER A 45 2.00 19.91 -10.69
C SER A 45 0.67 19.18 -11.01
N PHE A 46 0.25 19.15 -12.28
CA PHE A 46 -0.90 18.36 -12.70
C PHE A 46 -0.64 16.84 -12.56
N GLY A 47 0.57 16.39 -12.87
CA GLY A 47 1.06 15.04 -12.59
C GLY A 47 0.94 14.69 -11.10
N HIS A 48 1.43 15.55 -10.21
CA HIS A 48 1.30 15.38 -8.76
C HIS A 48 -0.15 15.29 -8.28
N ALA A 49 -1.03 16.14 -8.79
CA ALA A 49 -2.46 16.06 -8.48
C ALA A 49 -3.07 14.73 -8.97
N LEU A 50 -2.74 14.32 -10.19
CA LEU A 50 -3.22 13.07 -10.79
C LEU A 50 -2.67 11.84 -10.05
N PHE A 51 -1.42 11.90 -9.58
CA PHE A 51 -0.83 10.89 -8.69
C PHE A 51 -1.66 10.77 -7.42
N GLY A 52 -1.93 11.88 -6.72
CA GLY A 52 -2.71 11.88 -5.49
C GLY A 52 -4.10 11.23 -5.66
N ILE A 53 -4.80 11.55 -6.74
CA ILE A 53 -6.12 10.98 -7.08
C ILE A 53 -6.02 9.48 -7.38
N SER A 54 -5.17 9.13 -8.35
CA SER A 54 -5.10 7.76 -8.88
C SER A 54 -4.49 6.77 -7.88
N ALA A 55 -3.48 7.18 -7.11
CA ALA A 55 -2.92 6.39 -6.02
C ALA A 55 -3.96 6.12 -4.94
N SER A 56 -4.75 7.14 -4.55
CA SER A 56 -5.83 6.98 -3.58
C SER A 56 -6.88 5.96 -4.04
N ILE A 57 -7.32 6.06 -5.30
CA ILE A 57 -8.30 5.13 -5.87
C ILE A 57 -7.74 3.70 -5.96
N ASN A 58 -6.49 3.56 -6.43
CA ASN A 58 -5.84 2.25 -6.56
C ASN A 58 -5.61 1.59 -5.20
N LEU A 59 -5.12 2.35 -4.20
CA LEU A 59 -4.96 1.86 -2.83
C LEU A 59 -6.32 1.50 -2.23
N LEU A 60 -7.36 2.31 -2.41
CA LEU A 60 -8.70 1.99 -1.96
C LEU A 60 -9.21 0.67 -2.59
N TYR A 61 -9.00 0.47 -3.89
CA TYR A 61 -9.32 -0.78 -4.57
C TYR A 61 -8.55 -1.97 -3.97
N LEU A 62 -7.24 -1.84 -3.78
CA LEU A 62 -6.38 -2.89 -3.22
C LEU A 62 -6.73 -3.20 -1.77
N TYR A 63 -7.06 -2.19 -0.96
CA TYR A 63 -7.46 -2.36 0.42
C TYR A 63 -8.78 -3.12 0.56
N ARG A 64 -9.76 -2.76 -0.27
CA ARG A 64 -11.06 -3.46 -0.30
C ARG A 64 -10.96 -4.88 -0.86
N ARG A 65 -9.97 -5.18 -1.70
CA ARG A 65 -9.91 -6.46 -2.44
C ARG A 65 -8.82 -7.44 -2.02
N ARG A 66 -7.71 -6.98 -1.43
CA ARG A 66 -6.47 -7.78 -1.28
C ARG A 66 -5.82 -7.70 0.08
N ALA A 67 -5.59 -6.49 0.60
CA ALA A 67 -4.63 -6.35 1.71
C ALA A 67 -5.18 -6.82 3.07
N CYS A 68 -6.50 -6.89 3.27
CA CYS A 68 -7.04 -7.09 4.61
C CYS A 68 -8.39 -7.80 4.72
N HIS A 69 -9.02 -8.28 3.63
CA HIS A 69 -10.38 -8.86 3.68
C HIS A 69 -11.33 -8.04 4.59
N GLY A 70 -11.31 -6.70 4.48
CA GLY A 70 -12.14 -5.84 5.33
C GLY A 70 -11.61 -5.57 6.75
N ALA A 71 -10.34 -5.83 7.09
CA ALA A 71 -9.81 -5.55 8.43
C ALA A 71 -9.99 -4.10 8.89
N PHE A 72 -9.99 -3.16 7.94
CA PHE A 72 -10.21 -1.74 8.18
C PHE A 72 -11.67 -1.38 8.49
N ASN A 73 -12.63 -2.31 8.41
CA ASN A 73 -14.00 -2.05 8.83
C ASN A 73 -14.13 -1.94 10.36
N PHE A 74 -13.18 -2.49 11.14
CA PHE A 74 -13.13 -2.27 12.59
C PHE A 74 -12.53 -0.91 12.96
N THR A 75 -11.59 -0.41 12.16
CA THR A 75 -10.97 0.90 12.39
C THR A 75 -11.81 2.04 11.80
N GLY A 76 -12.73 1.72 10.90
CA GLY A 76 -13.70 2.64 10.31
C GLY A 76 -13.21 3.27 9.01
N HIS A 77 -14.16 3.74 8.19
CA HIS A 77 -13.86 4.37 6.89
C HIS A 77 -12.93 5.58 7.00
N ILE A 78 -13.03 6.35 8.10
CA ILE A 78 -12.15 7.50 8.36
C ILE A 78 -10.70 7.05 8.53
N PHE A 79 -10.45 6.00 9.33
CA PHE A 79 -9.10 5.48 9.50
C PHE A 79 -8.51 4.99 8.19
N LEU A 80 -9.30 4.31 7.36
CA LEU A 80 -8.87 3.86 6.04
C LEU A 80 -8.47 5.05 5.15
N ALA A 81 -9.29 6.11 5.12
CA ALA A 81 -8.98 7.32 4.39
C ALA A 81 -7.66 7.96 4.85
N VAL A 82 -7.47 8.12 6.16
CA VAL A 82 -6.23 8.67 6.74
C VAL A 82 -5.01 7.81 6.39
N ASN A 83 -5.14 6.49 6.45
CA ASN A 83 -4.06 5.58 6.11
C ASN A 83 -3.68 5.65 4.62
N ILE A 84 -4.68 5.76 3.73
CA ILE A 84 -4.46 5.94 2.29
C ILE A 84 -3.74 7.27 2.05
N ILE A 85 -4.22 8.37 2.64
CA ILE A 85 -3.57 9.70 2.50
C ILE A 85 -2.13 9.63 2.99
N GLY A 86 -1.88 9.00 4.15
CA GLY A 86 -0.52 8.83 4.69
C GLY A 86 0.40 7.99 3.80
N GLN A 87 -0.12 6.95 3.14
CA GLN A 87 0.69 6.16 2.19
C GLN A 87 0.95 6.90 0.90
N VAL A 88 -0.02 7.67 0.39
CA VAL A 88 0.20 8.55 -0.76
C VAL A 88 1.29 9.58 -0.44
N LEU A 89 1.32 10.13 0.78
CA LEU A 89 2.40 11.01 1.23
C LEU A 89 3.76 10.31 1.25
N ILE A 90 3.84 9.09 1.78
CA ILE A 90 5.12 8.35 1.82
C ILE A 90 5.62 8.06 0.41
N VAL A 91 4.75 7.56 -0.48
CA VAL A 91 5.17 7.18 -1.83
C VAL A 91 5.42 8.41 -2.71
N GLY A 92 4.49 9.36 -2.75
CA GLY A 92 4.58 10.55 -3.58
C GLY A 92 5.48 11.66 -3.02
N GLY A 93 5.59 11.79 -1.69
CA GLY A 93 6.38 12.86 -1.09
C GLY A 93 7.77 12.44 -0.61
N VAL A 94 7.99 11.17 -0.25
CA VAL A 94 9.31 10.72 0.24
C VAL A 94 10.05 9.93 -0.82
N PHE A 95 9.39 8.98 -1.49
CA PHE A 95 10.04 8.15 -2.50
C PHE A 95 10.20 8.87 -3.83
N TRP A 96 9.14 9.51 -4.35
CA TRP A 96 9.19 10.19 -5.65
C TRP A 96 10.13 11.40 -5.64
N GLU A 97 9.88 12.38 -4.75
CA GLU A 97 10.77 13.55 -4.55
C GLU A 97 12.21 13.14 -4.22
N GLY A 98 12.39 12.06 -3.44
CA GLY A 98 13.72 11.54 -3.12
C GLY A 98 14.46 10.98 -4.34
N ILE A 99 13.74 10.36 -5.28
CA ILE A 99 14.30 9.88 -6.55
C ILE A 99 14.61 11.06 -7.46
N GLU A 100 13.74 12.05 -7.53
CA GLU A 100 13.94 13.27 -8.32
C GLU A 100 15.15 14.07 -7.84
N ALA A 101 15.25 14.32 -6.53
CA ALA A 101 16.41 14.97 -5.94
C ALA A 101 17.71 14.19 -6.21
N ALA A 102 17.67 12.86 -6.21
CA ALA A 102 18.83 12.03 -6.56
C ALA A 102 19.17 12.11 -8.06
N TRP A 103 18.16 12.17 -8.93
CA TRP A 103 18.31 12.30 -10.38
C TRP A 103 18.97 13.64 -10.73
N ASP A 104 18.51 14.74 -10.13
CA ASP A 104 19.09 16.07 -10.32
C ASP A 104 20.56 16.14 -9.90
N GLN A 105 20.91 15.51 -8.78
CA GLN A 105 22.30 15.44 -8.30
C GLN A 105 23.21 14.63 -9.24
N ILE A 106 22.69 13.58 -9.87
CA ILE A 106 23.46 12.73 -10.78
C ILE A 106 23.66 13.41 -12.14
N ILE A 107 22.65 14.13 -12.65
CA ILE A 107 22.65 14.66 -14.01
C ILE A 107 23.17 16.09 -14.10
N GLN A 108 23.07 16.90 -13.04
CA GLN A 108 23.54 18.30 -13.05
C GLN A 108 24.56 18.62 -11.95
N PRO A 109 25.76 17.99 -11.94
CA PRO A 109 26.63 18.13 -10.77
C PRO A 109 27.44 19.45 -10.67
N TRP A 110 27.44 20.39 -11.64
CA TRP A 110 28.49 21.42 -11.72
C TRP A 110 28.14 22.84 -12.23
N CYS A 111 26.89 23.28 -12.30
CA CYS A 111 26.60 24.61 -12.89
C CYS A 111 25.51 25.37 -12.13
N CYS A 112 25.89 26.51 -11.50
CA CYS A 112 25.06 27.53 -10.82
C CYS A 112 24.90 27.41 -9.29
N PRO A 113 24.66 28.54 -8.57
CA PRO A 113 24.97 28.64 -7.15
C PRO A 113 23.97 27.83 -6.34
N LEU A 114 24.48 26.73 -5.77
CA LEU A 114 23.77 25.70 -5.03
C LEU A 114 22.68 26.22 -4.08
N ALA A 115 22.85 27.40 -3.47
CA ALA A 115 21.90 27.95 -2.50
C ALA A 115 20.57 28.43 -3.12
N ALA A 116 20.60 29.12 -4.28
CA ALA A 116 19.37 29.66 -4.89
C ALA A 116 18.56 28.58 -5.61
N GLN A 117 19.24 27.59 -6.21
CA GLN A 117 18.60 26.40 -6.77
C GLN A 117 18.07 25.47 -5.69
N ALA A 118 18.79 25.26 -4.58
CA ALA A 118 18.27 24.47 -3.45
C ALA A 118 17.03 25.11 -2.81
N GLN A 119 16.96 26.44 -2.72
CA GLN A 119 15.76 27.13 -2.23
C GLN A 119 14.58 27.01 -3.20
N LYS A 120 14.82 27.08 -4.51
CA LYS A 120 13.78 26.86 -5.53
C LYS A 120 13.28 25.41 -5.50
N GLY A 121 14.18 24.43 -5.52
CA GLY A 121 13.82 23.01 -5.42
C GLY A 121 13.11 22.66 -4.11
N ALA A 122 13.50 23.28 -2.99
CA ALA A 122 12.79 23.07 -1.72
C ALA A 122 11.35 23.60 -1.74
N LEU A 123 11.10 24.75 -2.38
CA LEU A 123 9.75 25.30 -2.53
C LEU A 123 8.92 24.46 -3.50
N ASP A 124 9.52 24.01 -4.59
CA ASP A 124 8.91 23.16 -5.62
C ASP A 124 8.40 21.85 -5.03
N THR A 125 9.31 21.04 -4.47
CA THR A 125 9.01 19.81 -3.74
C THR A 125 7.94 20.01 -2.66
N THR A 126 7.96 21.16 -1.96
CA THR A 126 6.94 21.45 -0.95
C THR A 126 5.56 21.63 -1.59
N LEU A 127 5.47 22.36 -2.70
CA LEU A 127 4.23 22.56 -3.43
C LEU A 127 3.72 21.24 -4.02
N ASP A 128 4.58 20.39 -4.55
CA ASP A 128 4.22 19.10 -5.13
C ASP A 128 3.67 18.12 -4.09
N ILE A 129 4.30 18.09 -2.90
CA ILE A 129 3.78 17.35 -1.74
C ILE A 129 2.40 17.88 -1.35
N VAL A 130 2.23 19.21 -1.27
CA VAL A 130 0.95 19.82 -0.89
C VAL A 130 -0.14 19.53 -1.90
N ILE A 131 0.15 19.64 -3.20
CA ILE A 131 -0.78 19.38 -4.30
C ILE A 131 -1.21 17.90 -4.27
N THR A 132 -0.24 16.99 -4.14
CA THR A 132 -0.48 15.55 -4.03
C THR A 132 -1.38 15.22 -2.83
N LEU A 133 -1.06 15.78 -1.66
CA LEU A 133 -1.82 15.60 -0.43
C LEU A 133 -3.24 16.16 -0.53
N PHE A 134 -3.39 17.35 -1.11
CA PHE A 134 -4.68 17.99 -1.29
C PHE A 134 -5.57 17.14 -2.20
N ALA A 135 -5.04 16.70 -3.34
CA ALA A 135 -5.77 15.85 -4.29
C ALA A 135 -6.18 14.50 -3.67
N SER A 136 -5.29 13.87 -2.90
CA SER A 136 -5.57 12.65 -2.13
C SER A 136 -6.68 12.86 -1.09
N THR A 137 -6.59 13.96 -0.33
CA THR A 137 -7.56 14.33 0.70
C THR A 137 -8.94 14.58 0.10
N VAL A 138 -9.03 15.34 -1.00
CA VAL A 138 -10.29 15.57 -1.73
C VAL A 138 -10.87 14.25 -2.22
N THR A 139 -10.06 13.37 -2.82
CA THR A 139 -10.50 12.08 -3.33
C THR A 139 -11.10 11.20 -2.23
N MET A 140 -10.43 11.13 -1.07
CA MET A 140 -10.94 10.38 0.08
C MET A 140 -12.14 11.04 0.74
N GLY A 141 -12.20 12.38 0.79
CA GLY A 141 -13.35 13.13 1.25
C GLY A 141 -14.61 12.86 0.41
N VAL A 142 -14.46 12.86 -0.92
CA VAL A 142 -15.55 12.51 -1.86
C VAL A 142 -16.01 11.06 -1.63
N TRP A 143 -15.07 10.12 -1.46
CA TRP A 143 -15.42 8.73 -1.18
C TRP A 143 -16.18 8.56 0.15
N LEU A 144 -15.77 9.25 1.21
CA LEU A 144 -16.46 9.25 2.50
C LEU A 144 -17.87 9.83 2.39
N ALA A 145 -18.02 10.98 1.72
CA ALA A 145 -19.31 11.62 1.49
C ALA A 145 -20.24 10.71 0.66
N TYR A 146 -19.71 10.10 -0.41
CA TYR A 146 -20.44 9.14 -1.24
C TYR A 146 -20.96 7.97 -0.40
N ASN A 147 -20.13 7.34 0.43
CA ASN A 147 -20.57 6.21 1.27
C ASN A 147 -21.65 6.63 2.28
N ARG A 148 -21.54 7.83 2.86
CA ARG A 148 -22.53 8.35 3.79
C ARG A 148 -23.88 8.55 3.10
N ILE A 149 -23.88 9.17 1.93
CA ILE A 149 -25.10 9.37 1.13
C ILE A 149 -25.67 8.02 0.70
N TYR A 150 -24.82 7.11 0.20
CA TYR A 150 -25.25 5.78 -0.23
C TYR A 150 -25.89 4.99 0.90
N ALA A 151 -25.35 5.04 2.12
CA ALA A 151 -25.93 4.38 3.29
C ALA A 151 -27.29 4.97 3.71
N GLN A 152 -27.51 6.28 3.50
CA GLN A 152 -28.80 6.91 3.75
C GLN A 152 -29.85 6.51 2.71
N VAL A 153 -29.46 6.43 1.43
CA VAL A 153 -30.37 6.11 0.33
C VAL A 153 -30.68 4.61 0.26
N PHE A 154 -29.70 3.75 0.56
CA PHE A 154 -29.80 2.29 0.43
C PHE A 154 -29.39 1.54 1.71
N PRO A 155 -30.06 1.79 2.86
CA PRO A 155 -29.66 1.22 4.14
C PRO A 155 -29.66 -0.32 4.16
N ASN A 156 -30.67 -0.94 3.53
CA ASN A 156 -30.80 -2.40 3.48
C ASN A 156 -29.65 -3.05 2.69
N ARG A 157 -29.22 -2.45 1.59
CA ARG A 157 -28.09 -2.97 0.78
C ARG A 157 -26.77 -2.85 1.53
N VAL A 158 -26.60 -1.77 2.30
CA VAL A 158 -25.41 -1.61 3.13
C VAL A 158 -25.39 -2.65 4.25
N LEU A 159 -26.55 -2.91 4.88
CA LEU A 159 -26.67 -3.94 5.90
C LEU A 159 -26.36 -5.35 5.36
N GLU A 160 -26.92 -5.70 4.20
CA GLU A 160 -26.65 -6.97 3.52
C GLU A 160 -25.16 -7.12 3.19
N ALA A 161 -24.53 -6.10 2.60
CA ALA A 161 -23.11 -6.13 2.28
C ALA A 161 -22.23 -6.26 3.53
N LEU A 162 -22.58 -5.57 4.63
CA LEU A 162 -21.89 -5.69 5.91
C LEU A 162 -22.03 -7.09 6.50
N LEU A 163 -23.21 -7.72 6.38
CA LEU A 163 -23.45 -9.07 6.86
C LEU A 163 -22.62 -10.09 6.07
N GLU A 164 -22.65 -10.01 4.74
CA GLU A 164 -21.88 -10.90 3.85
C GLU A 164 -20.38 -10.79 4.14
N GLU A 165 -19.85 -9.56 4.25
CA GLU A 165 -18.43 -9.33 4.55
C GLU A 165 -18.06 -9.83 5.96
N THR A 166 -18.96 -9.71 6.94
CA THR A 166 -18.73 -10.25 8.30
C THR A 166 -18.66 -11.77 8.30
N LEU A 167 -19.56 -12.43 7.56
CA LEU A 167 -19.59 -13.88 7.44
C LEU A 167 -18.33 -14.43 6.75
N GLU A 168 -17.96 -13.89 5.58
CA GLU A 168 -16.72 -14.27 4.87
C GLU A 168 -15.49 -14.16 5.79
N ARG A 169 -15.49 -13.17 6.68
CA ARG A 169 -14.38 -12.91 7.60
C ARG A 169 -14.34 -13.87 8.79
N ILE A 170 -15.49 -14.22 9.37
CA ILE A 170 -15.58 -15.26 10.42
C ILE A 170 -15.06 -16.58 9.86
N GLU A 171 -15.43 -16.93 8.62
CA GLU A 171 -14.93 -18.12 7.93
C GLU A 171 -13.41 -18.06 7.74
N TYR A 172 -12.88 -16.93 7.25
CA TYR A 172 -11.44 -16.74 7.09
C TYR A 172 -10.67 -16.88 8.41
N MET A 173 -11.12 -16.18 9.48
CA MET A 173 -10.50 -16.27 10.80
C MET A 173 -10.54 -17.70 11.34
N GLY A 174 -11.68 -18.39 11.19
CA GLY A 174 -11.82 -19.80 11.56
C GLY A 174 -10.83 -20.69 10.82
N ALA A 175 -10.63 -20.46 9.52
CA ALA A 175 -9.65 -21.18 8.71
C ALA A 175 -8.20 -20.90 9.18
N THR A 176 -7.85 -19.64 9.44
CA THR A 176 -6.52 -19.26 9.94
C THR A 176 -6.23 -19.87 11.32
N ILE A 177 -7.18 -19.81 12.24
CA ILE A 177 -7.05 -20.41 13.58
C ILE A 177 -6.86 -21.92 13.45
N ARG A 178 -7.65 -22.58 12.60
CA ARG A 178 -7.53 -24.03 12.35
C ARG A 178 -6.16 -24.38 11.78
N GLN A 179 -5.67 -23.62 10.80
CA GLN A 179 -4.35 -23.83 10.22
C GLN A 179 -3.25 -23.66 11.27
N SER A 180 -3.30 -22.59 12.05
CA SER A 180 -2.34 -22.34 13.14
C SER A 180 -2.39 -23.46 14.20
N HIS A 181 -3.57 -23.98 14.52
CA HIS A 181 -3.71 -25.11 15.43
C HIS A 181 -3.04 -26.38 14.88
N LEU A 182 -3.24 -26.69 13.59
CA LEU A 182 -2.61 -27.83 12.93
C LEU A 182 -1.08 -27.71 12.89
N GLU A 183 -0.56 -26.52 12.59
CA GLU A 183 0.88 -26.24 12.62
C GLU A 183 1.46 -26.43 14.03
N ASN A 184 0.76 -25.95 15.06
CA ASN A 184 1.15 -26.16 16.46
C ASN A 184 1.14 -27.64 16.87
N LEU A 185 0.16 -28.43 16.42
CA LEU A 185 0.12 -29.87 16.66
C LEU A 185 1.32 -30.57 16.00
N LYS A 186 1.62 -30.26 14.73
CA LYS A 186 2.81 -30.80 14.03
C LYS A 186 4.11 -30.45 14.78
N LEU A 187 4.24 -29.20 15.23
CA LEU A 187 5.41 -28.76 16.01
C LEU A 187 5.54 -29.54 17.34
N ARG A 188 4.42 -29.80 18.04
CA ARG A 188 4.42 -30.62 19.25
C ARG A 188 4.87 -32.05 18.98
N GLU A 189 4.38 -32.67 17.90
CA GLU A 189 4.82 -34.01 17.50
C GLU A 189 6.32 -34.08 17.19
N ILE A 190 6.85 -33.09 16.46
CA ILE A 190 8.28 -33.00 16.14
C ILE A 190 9.09 -32.87 17.43
N ARG A 191 8.70 -31.97 18.35
CA ARG A 191 9.37 -31.82 19.65
C ARG A 191 9.35 -33.11 20.46
N GLN A 192 8.23 -33.83 20.48
CA GLN A 192 8.11 -35.09 21.20
C GLN A 192 9.04 -36.17 20.62
N ARG A 193 9.12 -36.28 19.29
CA ARG A 193 10.04 -37.20 18.61
C ARG A 193 11.50 -36.88 18.94
N PHE A 194 11.87 -35.59 18.90
CA PHE A 194 13.22 -35.15 19.26
C PHE A 194 13.55 -35.48 20.71
N TYR A 195 12.65 -35.18 21.65
CA TYR A 195 12.84 -35.50 23.08
C TYR A 195 13.06 -36.99 23.30
N ASN A 196 12.26 -37.84 22.64
CA ASN A 196 12.41 -39.30 22.71
C ASN A 196 13.74 -39.79 22.14
N ALA A 197 14.22 -39.21 21.03
CA ALA A 197 15.53 -39.52 20.46
C ALA A 197 16.67 -39.15 21.41
N VAL A 198 16.65 -37.93 21.96
CA VAL A 198 17.66 -37.47 22.95
C VAL A 198 17.67 -38.37 24.18
N ARG A 199 16.49 -38.74 24.69
CA ARG A 199 16.35 -39.66 25.83
C ARG A 199 16.97 -41.03 25.54
N LYS A 200 16.73 -41.60 24.35
CA LYS A 200 17.33 -42.88 23.92
C LYS A 200 18.86 -42.78 23.86
N VAL A 201 19.40 -41.72 23.26
CA VAL A 201 20.86 -41.50 23.17
C VAL A 201 21.47 -41.38 24.57
N ARG A 202 20.86 -40.59 25.46
CA ARG A 202 21.31 -40.44 26.86
C ARG A 202 21.34 -41.79 27.59
N HIS A 203 20.30 -42.60 27.45
CA HIS A 203 20.24 -43.93 28.07
C HIS A 203 21.38 -44.84 27.57
N CYS A 204 21.59 -44.90 26.25
CA CYS A 204 22.65 -45.70 25.64
C CYS A 204 24.05 -45.26 26.11
N LEU A 205 24.30 -43.95 26.24
CA LEU A 205 25.56 -43.44 26.78
C LEU A 205 25.77 -43.78 28.26
N GLN A 206 24.70 -43.78 29.07
CA GLN A 206 24.76 -44.16 30.48
C GLN A 206 25.05 -45.66 30.67
N GLU A 207 24.46 -46.53 29.84
CA GLU A 207 24.76 -47.97 29.88
C GLU A 207 26.20 -48.26 29.46
N LYS A 208 26.72 -47.58 28.43
CA LYS A 208 28.13 -47.70 28.02
C LYS A 208 29.12 -47.27 29.09
N ARG A 209 28.76 -46.33 29.97
CA ARG A 209 29.63 -45.88 31.08
C ARG A 209 29.63 -46.84 32.29
N LYS A 210 28.69 -47.77 32.37
CA LYS A 210 28.58 -48.75 33.46
C LYS A 210 29.24 -50.09 33.15
N LYS A 211 29.68 -50.29 31.91
CA LYS A 211 30.48 -51.42 31.45
C LYS A 211 31.93 -51.00 31.36
#